data_AF-A0A7X0P4K0-F1
#
_entry.id   AF-A0A7X0P4K0-F1
#
_cell.length_a   1.000
_cell.length_b   1.000
_cell.length_c   1.000
_cell.angle_alpha   90.00
_cell.angle_beta   90.00
_cell.angle_gamma   90.00
#
_symmetry.space_group_name_H-M   'P 1'
#
loop_
_entity.id
_entity.type
_entity.pdbx_description
1 polymer ?
#
loop_
_entity_poly.entity_id
_entity_poly.type
_entity_poly.pdbx_seq_one_letter_code
_entity_poly.pdbx_strand_id
1 'polypeptide(L)'
;MTDADIASLLDSADAAVCSEGADAQMRCYASEADYRAAEGLARAEVGLLSMYNCPSGYFCMWEWTEFGGDRVQYRVAGTKDLYSHWRDRGTSFYNRREDGGRLVDFRTRMPDPALYFAAGQYHRDLGKEGYIYGGNWNNKVDRIVLS
;
A
#
# COMPACT_ATOMS: atom_id res chain seq x y z
N MET A 1 21.77 -22.75 4.26
CA MET A 1 20.53 -21.98 4.52
C MET A 1 20.99 -20.69 5.14
N THR A 2 21.16 -19.68 4.30
CA THR A 2 21.70 -18.37 4.66
C THR A 2 20.53 -17.43 4.91
N ASP A 3 20.71 -16.37 5.70
CA ASP A 3 19.65 -15.40 6.06
C ASP A 3 18.91 -14.78 4.86
N ALA A 4 19.45 -14.89 3.65
CA ALA A 4 18.78 -14.53 2.40
C ALA A 4 17.58 -15.43 2.01
N ASP A 5 17.46 -16.63 2.58
CA ASP A 5 16.38 -17.58 2.27
C ASP A 5 15.07 -17.27 3.02
N ILE A 6 15.07 -16.34 3.98
CA ILE A 6 13.89 -15.98 4.80
C ILE A 6 12.97 -14.97 4.08
N ALA A 7 13.47 -14.27 3.06
CA ALA A 7 12.72 -13.22 2.36
C ALA A 7 11.62 -13.73 1.39
N SER A 8 11.42 -15.05 1.23
CA SER A 8 10.57 -15.58 0.14
C SER A 8 9.38 -16.46 0.51
N LEU A 9 9.02 -16.65 1.79
CA LEU A 9 7.95 -17.61 2.15
C LEU A 9 7.01 -17.17 3.27
N LEU A 10 6.92 -15.87 3.59
CA LEU A 10 5.80 -15.41 4.42
C LEU A 10 4.56 -15.30 3.54
N ASP A 11 3.47 -15.96 3.95
CA ASP A 11 2.15 -15.64 3.46
C ASP A 11 1.89 -14.15 3.74
N SER A 12 1.39 -13.42 2.75
CA SER A 12 1.09 -11.99 2.87
C SER A 12 0.06 -11.66 3.96
N ALA A 13 -0.60 -12.66 4.54
CA ALA A 13 -1.46 -12.52 5.71
C ALA A 13 -0.70 -12.13 6.99
N ASP A 14 0.57 -12.54 7.16
CA ASP A 14 1.37 -12.28 8.37
C ASP A 14 2.49 -11.25 8.14
N ALA A 15 2.48 -10.58 6.98
CA ALA A 15 3.54 -9.66 6.58
C ALA A 15 3.23 -8.21 6.97
N ALA A 16 4.16 -7.58 7.68
CA ALA A 16 4.09 -6.16 8.01
C ALA A 16 4.34 -5.25 6.79
N VAL A 17 5.13 -5.70 5.81
CA VAL A 17 5.42 -4.95 4.59
C VAL A 17 5.34 -5.86 3.37
N CYS A 18 4.55 -5.49 2.37
CA CYS A 18 4.57 -6.11 1.05
C CYS A 18 4.98 -5.07 0.00
N SER A 19 6.08 -5.31 -0.72
CA SER A 19 6.65 -4.39 -1.70
C SER A 19 6.75 -4.99 -3.08
N GLU A 20 6.30 -4.22 -4.08
CA GLU A 20 6.53 -4.54 -5.48
C GLU A 20 7.98 -4.26 -5.89
N GLY A 21 8.66 -5.28 -6.39
CA GLY A 21 10.00 -5.18 -6.97
C GLY A 21 10.01 -4.49 -8.33
N ALA A 22 11.21 -4.20 -8.83
CA ALA A 22 11.39 -3.68 -10.21
C ALA A 22 10.93 -4.66 -11.29
N ASP A 23 10.86 -5.95 -10.97
CA ASP A 23 10.34 -7.05 -11.79
C ASP A 23 8.81 -7.23 -11.66
N ALA A 24 8.12 -6.28 -11.03
CA ALA A 24 6.67 -6.32 -10.75
C ALA A 24 6.22 -7.51 -9.89
N GLN A 25 7.16 -8.21 -9.23
CA GLN A 25 6.83 -9.26 -8.27
C GLN A 25 6.64 -8.67 -6.89
N MET A 26 5.63 -9.16 -6.17
CA MET A 26 5.41 -8.81 -4.76
C MET A 26 6.32 -9.64 -3.86
N ARG A 27 7.02 -8.97 -2.95
CA ARG A 27 7.80 -9.58 -1.88
C ARG A 27 7.28 -9.09 -0.54
N CYS A 28 7.08 -10.00 0.40
CA CYS A 28 6.48 -9.69 1.69
C CYS A 28 7.45 -10.04 2.82
N TYR A 29 7.51 -9.16 3.82
CA TYR A 29 8.49 -9.15 4.89
C TYR A 29 7.77 -9.09 6.25
N ALA A 30 8.29 -9.84 7.22
CA ALA A 30 7.74 -9.89 8.58
C ALA A 30 7.83 -8.54 9.31
N SER A 31 8.77 -7.68 8.94
CA SER A 31 8.95 -6.38 9.58
C SER A 31 9.52 -5.32 8.61
N GLU A 32 9.35 -4.05 8.97
CA GLU A 32 10.01 -2.92 8.28
C GLU A 32 11.54 -3.04 8.32
N ALA A 33 12.10 -3.65 9.38
CA ALA A 33 13.54 -3.88 9.50
C ALA A 33 14.04 -4.91 8.47
N ASP A 34 13.30 -5.99 8.28
CA ASP A 34 13.63 -7.05 7.30
C ASP A 34 13.52 -6.52 5.88
N TYR A 35 12.44 -5.78 5.58
CA TYR A 35 12.26 -5.09 4.31
C TYR A 35 13.46 -4.20 3.97
N ARG A 36 13.88 -3.35 4.92
CA ARG A 36 14.99 -2.42 4.69
C ARG A 36 16.33 -3.12 4.53
N ALA A 37 16.58 -4.17 5.33
CA ALA A 37 17.79 -4.95 5.20
C ALA A 37 17.88 -5.63 3.82
N ALA A 38 16.77 -6.20 3.34
CA ALA A 38 16.70 -6.86 2.03
C ALA A 38 16.86 -5.87 0.86
N GLU A 39 16.31 -4.67 0.97
CA GLU A 39 16.38 -3.63 -0.07
C GLU A 39 17.62 -2.71 0.07
N GLY A 40 18.52 -2.98 1.02
CA GLY A 40 19.72 -2.17 1.24
C GLY A 40 19.43 -0.72 1.69
N LEU A 41 18.27 -0.49 2.31
CA LEU A 41 17.84 0.81 2.79
C LEU A 41 18.37 1.08 4.20
N ALA A 42 18.61 2.36 4.50
CA ALA A 42 18.92 2.78 5.87
C ALA A 42 17.79 2.37 6.83
N ARG A 43 18.13 2.04 8.08
CA ARG A 43 17.15 1.72 9.13
C ARG A 43 16.13 2.86 9.26
N ALA A 44 14.85 2.51 9.31
CA ALA A 44 13.80 3.47 9.68
C ALA A 44 13.88 3.81 11.16
N GLU A 45 13.52 5.04 11.49
CA GLU A 45 13.06 5.36 12.83
C GLU A 45 11.64 4.81 12.99
N VAL A 46 11.45 3.87 13.93
CA VAL A 46 10.13 3.40 14.31
C VAL A 46 9.44 4.52 15.10
N GLY A 47 8.37 5.11 14.56
CA GLY A 47 7.65 6.22 15.20
C GLY A 47 6.75 7.03 14.27
N LEU A 48 6.28 8.19 14.75
CA LEU A 48 5.34 9.16 14.11
C LEU A 48 5.69 9.63 12.68
N LEU A 49 6.80 9.18 12.10
CA LEU A 49 7.26 9.48 10.75
C LEU A 49 6.93 8.38 9.73
N SER A 50 5.99 7.47 10.02
CA SER A 50 5.69 6.30 9.19
C SER A 50 5.32 6.61 7.74
N MET A 51 4.78 7.80 7.44
CA MET A 51 4.58 8.28 6.07
C MET A 51 5.89 8.28 5.25
N TYR A 52 7.01 8.67 5.87
CA TYR A 52 8.33 8.71 5.23
C TYR A 52 8.95 7.35 5.03
N ASN A 53 8.38 6.29 5.64
CA ASN A 53 8.77 4.94 5.31
C ASN A 53 8.37 4.59 3.87
N CYS A 54 7.42 5.31 3.25
CA CYS A 54 7.13 5.14 1.83
C CYS A 54 8.31 5.58 0.97
N PRO A 55 8.97 4.67 0.22
CA PRO A 55 10.12 5.04 -0.58
C PRO A 55 9.73 5.97 -1.74
N SER A 56 10.71 6.76 -2.21
CA SER A 56 10.51 7.58 -3.41
C SER A 56 10.16 6.69 -4.62
N GLY A 57 9.20 7.10 -5.45
CA GLY A 57 8.75 6.34 -6.61
C GLY A 57 7.75 5.23 -6.28
N TYR A 58 7.24 5.15 -5.04
CA TYR A 58 6.21 4.20 -4.65
C TYR A 58 4.89 4.89 -4.30
N PHE A 59 3.80 4.20 -4.60
CA PHE A 59 2.52 4.37 -3.93
C PHE A 59 2.49 3.43 -2.73
N CYS A 60 2.15 3.94 -1.56
CA CYS A 60 2.06 3.15 -0.33
C CYS A 60 0.67 3.28 0.29
N MET A 61 0.13 2.18 0.80
CA MET A 61 -1.13 2.13 1.53
C MET A 61 -0.93 1.35 2.83
N TRP A 62 -1.57 1.84 3.88
CA TRP A 62 -1.45 1.32 5.24
C TRP A 62 -2.78 0.86 5.78
N GLU A 63 -2.71 -0.12 6.68
CA GLU A 63 -3.87 -0.68 7.35
C GLU A 63 -4.52 0.31 8.33
N TRP A 64 -3.74 1.14 9.03
CA TRP A 64 -4.29 2.10 10.01
C TRP A 64 -4.14 3.55 9.58
N THR A 65 -4.91 4.41 10.24
CA THR A 65 -4.84 5.86 10.04
C THR A 65 -3.48 6.40 10.46
N GLU A 66 -3.16 7.62 10.01
CA GLU A 66 -1.87 8.26 10.23
C GLU A 66 -0.68 7.40 9.79
N PHE A 67 -0.87 6.62 8.71
CA PHE A 67 0.14 5.77 8.08
C PHE A 67 0.67 4.67 9.02
N GLY A 68 -0.19 4.11 9.87
CA GLY A 68 0.16 3.08 10.85
C GLY A 68 -0.18 1.65 10.38
N GLY A 69 0.30 0.66 11.12
CA GLY A 69 0.03 -0.75 10.85
C GLY A 69 0.85 -1.30 9.68
N ASP A 70 0.40 -2.44 9.15
CA ASP A 70 1.02 -3.07 7.99
C ASP A 70 0.97 -2.14 6.78
N ARG A 71 1.84 -2.38 5.79
CA ARG A 71 1.90 -1.61 4.55
C ARG A 71 2.03 -2.47 3.29
N VAL A 72 1.27 -2.10 2.26
CA VAL A 72 1.56 -2.51 0.87
C VAL A 72 2.09 -1.35 0.05
N GLN A 73 3.03 -1.61 -0.85
CA GLN A 73 3.59 -0.60 -1.72
C GLN A 73 3.83 -1.10 -3.15
N TYR A 74 3.53 -0.23 -4.11
CA TYR A 74 3.60 -0.50 -5.54
C TYR A 74 4.36 0.62 -6.26
N ARG A 75 5.10 0.28 -7.30
CA ARG A 75 5.90 1.26 -8.07
C ARG A 75 5.57 1.25 -9.56
N VAL A 76 5.26 0.09 -10.11
CA VAL A 76 5.05 -0.11 -11.54
C VAL A 76 3.62 0.31 -11.89
N ALA A 77 3.47 1.06 -12.98
CA ALA A 77 2.17 1.43 -13.50
C ALA A 77 1.29 0.19 -13.78
N GLY A 78 -0.02 0.40 -13.85
CA GLY A 78 -1.01 -0.64 -14.11
C GLY A 78 -1.95 -0.89 -12.94
N THR A 79 -2.68 -2.00 -13.04
CA THR A 79 -3.72 -2.39 -12.09
C THR A 79 -3.16 -3.33 -11.03
N LYS A 80 -3.37 -3.00 -9.75
CA LYS A 80 -2.96 -3.79 -8.59
C LYS A 80 -4.21 -4.25 -7.84
N ASP A 81 -4.46 -5.55 -7.90
CA ASP A 81 -5.58 -6.19 -7.24
C ASP A 81 -5.21 -6.54 -5.79
N LEU A 82 -6.08 -6.17 -4.84
CA LEU A 82 -5.82 -6.39 -3.41
C LEU A 82 -6.50 -7.64 -2.84
N TYR A 83 -7.23 -8.39 -3.67
CA TYR A 83 -8.15 -9.47 -3.28
C TYR A 83 -7.59 -10.55 -2.36
N SER A 84 -6.28 -10.82 -2.41
CA SER A 84 -5.71 -11.95 -1.68
C SER A 84 -5.46 -11.63 -0.20
N HIS A 85 -4.97 -10.42 0.15
CA HIS A 85 -4.55 -10.11 1.53
C HIS A 85 -4.69 -8.65 1.98
N TRP A 86 -5.01 -7.73 1.05
CA TRP A 86 -5.02 -6.28 1.30
C TRP A 86 -6.37 -5.62 1.04
N ARG A 87 -7.35 -6.41 0.58
CA ARG A 87 -8.72 -5.97 0.33
C ARG A 87 -9.35 -5.45 1.60
N ASP A 88 -10.01 -4.31 1.52
CA ASP A 88 -10.77 -3.71 2.64
C ASP A 88 -9.94 -3.45 3.91
N ARG A 89 -8.61 -3.37 3.81
CA ARG A 89 -7.72 -3.02 4.93
C ARG A 89 -7.18 -1.60 4.86
N GLY A 90 -7.11 -1.03 3.65
CA GLY A 90 -6.51 0.30 3.45
C GLY A 90 -7.31 1.43 4.09
N THR A 91 -6.64 2.21 4.94
CA THR A 91 -7.24 3.36 5.65
C THR A 91 -6.45 4.65 5.49
N SER A 92 -5.19 4.58 5.06
CA SER A 92 -4.38 5.74 4.72
C SER A 92 -3.40 5.43 3.59
N PHE A 93 -3.00 6.44 2.82
CA PHE A 93 -2.08 6.25 1.70
C PHE A 93 -1.20 7.47 1.42
N TYR A 94 -0.10 7.23 0.72
CA TYR A 94 0.77 8.26 0.17
C TYR A 94 1.26 7.83 -1.21
N ASN A 95 0.94 8.64 -2.22
CA ASN A 95 1.50 8.51 -3.55
C ASN A 95 2.80 9.30 -3.65
N ARG A 96 3.94 8.66 -3.43
CA ARG A 96 5.28 9.26 -3.60
C ARG A 96 5.86 9.00 -4.99
N ARG A 97 5.00 8.69 -5.96
CA ARG A 97 5.31 8.60 -7.39
C ARG A 97 5.20 9.99 -8.03
N GLU A 98 5.78 10.13 -9.22
CA GLU A 98 5.68 11.34 -10.06
C GLU A 98 4.34 11.42 -10.82
N ASP A 99 3.61 10.29 -10.90
CA ASP A 99 2.34 10.18 -11.59
C ASP A 99 1.18 9.88 -10.62
N GLY A 100 -0.03 10.27 -11.02
CA GLY A 100 -1.26 10.02 -10.28
C GLY A 100 -1.83 8.60 -10.45
N GLY A 101 -3.07 8.44 -10.01
CA GLY A 101 -3.78 7.18 -10.12
C GLY A 101 -5.18 7.27 -9.50
N ARG A 102 -5.76 6.10 -9.22
CA ARG A 102 -7.04 5.99 -8.52
C ARG A 102 -7.14 4.75 -7.66
N LEU A 103 -7.80 4.90 -6.52
CA LEU A 103 -8.33 3.80 -5.72
C LEU A 103 -9.69 3.40 -6.26
N VAL A 104 -9.99 2.10 -6.22
CA VAL A 104 -11.23 1.55 -6.78
C VAL A 104 -11.84 0.57 -5.77
N ASP A 105 -13.14 0.73 -5.54
CA ASP A 105 -14.00 -0.25 -4.86
C ASP A 105 -14.71 -1.05 -5.96
N PHE A 106 -14.43 -2.35 -6.04
CA PHE A 106 -14.95 -3.21 -7.10
C PHE A 106 -16.34 -3.74 -6.73
N ARG A 107 -17.30 -3.48 -7.60
CA ARG A 107 -18.69 -3.84 -7.39
C ARG A 107 -19.22 -4.74 -8.50
N THR A 108 -19.85 -5.83 -8.09
CA THR A 108 -20.53 -6.72 -9.04
C THR A 108 -21.84 -6.08 -9.49
N ARG A 109 -22.03 -5.92 -10.81
CA ARG A 109 -23.25 -5.38 -11.45
C ARG A 109 -23.59 -3.93 -11.09
N MET A 110 -22.62 -3.15 -10.64
CA MET A 110 -22.75 -1.71 -10.41
C MET A 110 -21.49 -0.99 -10.92
N PRO A 111 -21.55 0.32 -11.23
CA PRO A 111 -20.34 1.09 -11.49
C PRO A 111 -19.39 1.06 -10.29
N ASP A 112 -18.09 0.85 -10.55
CA ASP A 112 -17.05 0.87 -9.53
C ASP A 112 -16.75 2.32 -9.10
N PRO A 113 -16.93 2.68 -7.82
CA PRO A 113 -16.49 3.97 -7.31
C PRO A 113 -14.98 4.11 -7.41
N ALA A 114 -14.53 5.34 -7.66
CA ALA A 114 -13.11 5.65 -7.75
C ALA A 114 -12.77 6.93 -6.99
N LEU A 115 -11.65 6.90 -6.26
CA LEU A 115 -11.03 8.07 -5.64
C LEU A 115 -9.72 8.35 -6.36
N TYR A 116 -9.66 9.47 -7.07
CA TYR A 116 -8.47 9.88 -7.81
C TYR A 116 -7.45 10.55 -6.88
N PHE A 117 -6.17 10.33 -7.18
CA PHE A 117 -5.08 10.99 -6.48
C PHE A 117 -4.00 11.47 -7.43
N ALA A 118 -3.40 12.61 -7.10
CA ALA A 118 -2.28 13.20 -7.83
C ALA A 118 -0.92 12.69 -7.31
N ALA A 119 0.14 13.02 -8.05
CA ALA A 119 1.52 12.87 -7.58
C ALA A 119 1.73 13.61 -6.26
N GLY A 120 2.42 12.99 -5.31
CA GLY A 120 2.68 13.57 -3.99
C GLY A 120 1.46 13.64 -3.06
N GLN A 121 0.27 13.21 -3.49
CA GLN A 121 -0.92 13.27 -2.65
C GLN A 121 -0.91 12.18 -1.58
N TYR A 122 -1.33 12.54 -0.37
CA TYR A 122 -1.53 11.61 0.74
C TYR A 122 -2.90 11.82 1.39
N HIS A 123 -3.40 10.77 2.04
CA HIS A 123 -4.56 10.80 2.90
C HIS A 123 -4.22 10.08 4.21
N ARG A 124 -4.32 10.81 5.32
CA ARG A 124 -4.04 10.28 6.67
C ARG A 124 -5.16 9.39 7.20
N ASP A 125 -6.38 9.59 6.71
CA ASP A 125 -7.57 8.92 7.19
C ASP A 125 -8.65 8.94 6.09
N LEU A 126 -8.80 7.82 5.39
CA LEU A 126 -9.84 7.59 4.38
C LEU A 126 -11.25 7.56 5.00
N GLY A 127 -11.36 7.45 6.32
CA GLY A 127 -12.61 7.63 7.06
C GLY A 127 -13.18 9.04 6.97
N LYS A 128 -12.37 10.03 6.59
CA LYS A 128 -12.79 11.42 6.35
C LYS A 128 -13.12 11.71 4.89
N GLU A 129 -12.81 10.79 3.98
CA GLU A 129 -13.08 10.96 2.56
C GLU A 129 -14.47 10.40 2.22
N GLY A 130 -15.33 11.26 1.69
CA GLY A 130 -16.73 10.94 1.40
C GLY A 130 -16.87 9.86 0.32
N TYR A 131 -17.84 8.96 0.51
CA TYR A 131 -18.11 7.88 -0.42
C TYR A 131 -19.44 8.08 -1.16
N ILE A 132 -19.46 7.84 -2.49
CA ILE A 132 -20.58 8.20 -3.38
C ILE A 132 -21.91 7.55 -2.99
N TYR A 133 -21.88 6.40 -2.33
CA TYR A 133 -23.09 5.70 -1.86
C TYR A 133 -23.35 5.86 -0.36
N GLY A 134 -22.78 6.90 0.25
CA GLY A 134 -22.87 7.17 1.69
C GLY A 134 -21.76 6.49 2.49
N GLY A 135 -21.39 7.09 3.62
CA GLY A 135 -20.23 6.68 4.42
C GLY A 135 -18.92 7.27 3.89
N ASN A 136 -17.85 6.49 4.00
CA ASN A 136 -16.48 6.93 3.67
C ASN A 136 -15.68 5.82 2.96
N TRP A 137 -14.48 6.17 2.51
CA TRP A 137 -13.55 5.29 1.79
C TRP A 137 -12.78 4.30 2.68
N ASN A 138 -12.96 4.37 4.00
CA ASN A 138 -12.28 3.48 4.92
C ASN A 138 -12.62 2.02 4.63
N ASN A 139 -11.62 1.17 4.46
CA ASN A 139 -11.81 -0.26 4.20
C ASN A 139 -12.70 -0.52 2.96
N LYS A 140 -12.53 0.27 1.90
CA LYS A 140 -13.25 0.11 0.60
C LYS A 140 -12.37 -0.21 -0.59
N VAL A 141 -11.05 -0.08 -0.43
CA VAL A 141 -10.13 -0.18 -1.55
C VAL A 141 -9.93 -1.65 -1.90
N ASP A 142 -10.36 -2.02 -3.10
CA ASP A 142 -10.17 -3.35 -3.69
C ASP A 142 -9.03 -3.39 -4.70
N ARG A 143 -8.79 -2.25 -5.34
CA ARG A 143 -7.83 -2.13 -6.44
C ARG A 143 -7.19 -0.75 -6.46
N ILE A 144 -5.92 -0.71 -6.85
CA ILE A 144 -5.18 0.51 -7.12
C ILE A 144 -4.84 0.53 -8.61
N VAL A 145 -5.14 1.63 -9.28
CA VAL A 145 -4.72 1.85 -10.67
C VAL A 145 -3.70 2.96 -10.68
N LEU A 146 -2.48 2.61 -11.07
CA LEU A 146 -1.34 3.52 -11.16
C LEU A 146 -1.11 3.91 -12.63
N SER A 147 -1.08 5.22 -12.90
CA SER A 147 -0.71 5.75 -14.22
C SER A 147 0.80 5.71 -14.43
#